data_AF-A0A534RX32-F1
#
_entry.id   AF-A0A534RX32-F1
#
_cell.length_a   1.000
_cell.length_b   1.000
_cell.length_c   1.000
_cell.angle_alpha   90.00
_cell.angle_beta   90.00
_cell.angle_gamma   90.00
#
_symmetry.space_group_name_H-M   'P 1'
#
loop_
_entity.id
_entity.type
_entity.pdbx_description
1 polymer ?
#
loop_
_entity_poly.entity_id
_entity_poly.type
_entity_poly.pdbx_seq_one_letter_code
_entity_poly.pdbx_strand_id
1 'polypeptide(L)' 'AVLVNTAIAIAGDPVEMAAAFRLGVEAGRRARRARPAPERGSAEASSPLTGFLERLHSSQADPAVTSP' A
#
# COMPACT_ATOMS: atom_id res chain seq x y z
N ALA A 1 -21.42 -9.09 6.97
CA ALA A 1 -21.94 -9.60 5.68
C ALA A 1 -22.32 -8.41 4.83
N VAL A 2 -22.44 -8.56 3.52
CA VAL A 2 -22.95 -7.52 2.62
C VAL A 2 -24.10 -8.09 1.80
N LEU A 3 -25.07 -7.26 1.46
CA LEU A 3 -26.15 -7.60 0.53
C LEU A 3 -25.88 -6.85 -0.78
N VAL A 4 -25.91 -7.57 -1.89
CA VAL A 4 -25.66 -7.04 -3.23
C VAL A 4 -26.74 -7.57 -4.16
N ASN A 5 -27.35 -6.69 -4.95
CA ASN A 5 -28.36 -7.06 -5.95
C ASN A 5 -28.03 -6.46 -7.31
N THR A 6 -28.27 -5.16 -7.50
CA THR A 6 -28.14 -4.47 -8.80
C THR A 6 -26.77 -4.66 -9.44
N ALA A 7 -25.68 -4.53 -8.67
CA ALA A 7 -24.33 -4.63 -9.20
C ALA A 7 -24.02 -6.00 -9.86
N ILE A 8 -24.63 -7.10 -9.36
CA ILE A 8 -24.51 -8.42 -9.97
C ILE A 8 -25.50 -8.55 -11.13
N ALA A 9 -26.74 -8.08 -10.93
CA ALA A 9 -27.83 -8.26 -11.90
C ALA A 9 -27.60 -7.58 -13.25
N ILE A 10 -26.89 -6.45 -13.29
CA ILE A 10 -26.61 -5.70 -14.53
C ILE A 10 -25.17 -5.83 -15.04
N ALA A 11 -24.35 -6.69 -14.41
CA ALA A 11 -22.97 -6.88 -14.83
C ALA A 11 -22.90 -7.54 -16.22
N GLY A 12 -21.89 -7.18 -17.00
CA GLY A 12 -21.60 -7.85 -18.28
C GLY A 12 -21.31 -9.34 -18.11
N ASP A 13 -20.72 -9.72 -16.97
CA ASP A 13 -20.60 -11.11 -16.51
C ASP A 13 -21.05 -11.20 -15.04
N PRO A 14 -22.30 -11.61 -14.78
CA PRO A 14 -22.84 -11.74 -13.43
C PRO A 14 -22.14 -12.80 -12.57
N VAL A 15 -21.62 -13.88 -13.18
CA VAL A 15 -20.96 -14.97 -12.46
C VAL A 15 -19.61 -14.49 -11.96
N GLU A 16 -18.84 -13.84 -12.82
CA GLU A 16 -17.56 -13.26 -12.44
C GLU A 16 -17.74 -12.12 -11.42
N MET A 17 -18.75 -11.27 -11.59
CA MET A 17 -19.07 -10.22 -10.61
C MET A 17 -19.43 -10.80 -9.23
N ALA A 18 -20.21 -11.89 -9.18
CA ALA A 18 -20.51 -12.56 -7.93
C ALA A 18 -19.24 -13.16 -7.26
N ALA A 19 -18.34 -13.75 -8.06
CA ALA A 19 -17.06 -14.25 -7.59
C ALA A 19 -16.17 -13.13 -7.03
N ALA A 20 -16.11 -11.98 -7.72
CA ALA A 20 -15.38 -10.80 -7.27
C ALA A 20 -15.92 -10.27 -5.93
N PHE A 21 -17.25 -10.16 -5.77
CA PHE A 21 -17.86 -9.75 -4.49
C PHE A 21 -17.55 -10.73 -3.37
N ARG A 22 -17.58 -12.05 -3.62
CA ARG A 22 -17.20 -13.07 -2.61
C ARG A 22 -15.79 -12.82 -2.11
N LEU A 23 -14.83 -12.64 -3.02
CA LEU A 23 -13.43 -12.39 -2.68
C LEU A 23 -13.26 -11.08 -1.91
N GLY A 24 -13.91 -10.00 -2.36
CA GLY A 24 -13.86 -8.69 -1.68
C GLY A 24 -14.38 -8.75 -0.24
N VAL A 25 -15.48 -9.45 -0.01
CA VAL A 25 -16.07 -9.62 1.33
C VAL A 25 -15.16 -10.44 2.24
N GLU A 26 -14.57 -11.51 1.70
CA GLU A 26 -13.65 -12.35 2.46
C GLU A 26 -12.36 -11.59 2.82
N ALA A 27 -11.79 -10.86 1.86
CA ALA A 27 -10.64 -9.99 2.08
C ALA A 27 -10.95 -8.93 3.15
N GLY A 28 -12.09 -8.24 3.05
CA GLY A 28 -12.51 -7.24 4.04
C GLY A 28 -12.69 -7.83 5.43
N ARG A 29 -13.26 -9.04 5.55
CA ARG A 29 -13.39 -9.73 6.84
C ARG A 29 -12.02 -10.08 7.43
N ARG A 30 -11.09 -10.58 6.60
CA ARG A 30 -9.72 -10.90 7.01
C ARG A 30 -8.98 -9.64 7.46
N ALA A 31 -9.03 -8.56 6.68
CA ALA A 31 -8.41 -7.28 7.02
C ALA A 31 -8.90 -6.73 8.36
N ARG A 32 -10.23 -6.75 8.60
CA ARG A 32 -10.80 -6.32 9.89
C ARG A 32 -10.31 -7.16 11.07
N ARG A 33 -10.11 -8.47 10.89
CA ARG A 33 -9.56 -9.36 11.93
C ARG A 33 -8.07 -9.14 12.14
N ALA A 34 -7.34 -8.83 11.07
CA ALA A 34 -5.91 -8.56 11.11
C ALA A 34 -5.54 -7.25 11.83
N ARG A 35 -6.53 -6.37 12.09
CA ARG A 35 -6.36 -5.04 12.71
C ARG A 35 -5.40 -4.17 11.88
N PRO A 36 -5.91 -3.47 10.86
CA PRO A 36 -5.10 -2.60 10.02
C PRO A 36 -4.30 -1.59 10.84
N ALA A 37 -3.21 -1.09 10.26
CA ALA A 37 -2.42 -0.04 10.88
C ALA A 37 -3.33 1.16 11.27
N PRO A 38 -3.07 1.79 12.42
CA PRO A 38 -3.80 2.98 12.82
C PRO A 38 -3.60 4.10 11.81
N GLU A 39 -4.61 4.96 11.70
CA GLU A 39 -4.51 6.17 10.91
C GLU A 39 -3.41 7.07 11.49
N ARG A 40 -2.60 7.67 10.61
CA ARG A 40 -1.53 8.60 10.99
C ARG A 40 -2.01 10.03 10.80
N GLY A 41 -1.76 10.90 11.77
CA GLY A 41 -2.13 12.32 11.71
C GLY A 41 -1.22 13.19 10.84
N SER A 42 -0.11 12.64 10.36
CA SER A 42 0.83 13.31 9.48
C SER A 42 1.23 12.40 8.32
N ALA A 43 1.40 12.99 7.14
CA ALA A 43 1.98 12.30 6.02
C ALA A 43 3.48 12.07 6.24
N GLU A 44 3.97 10.90 5.84
CA GLU A 44 5.39 10.59 5.73
C GLU A 44 5.71 10.48 4.24
N ALA A 45 6.80 11.10 3.79
CA ALA A 45 7.21 10.98 2.40
C ALA A 45 7.61 9.52 2.12
N SER A 46 7.01 8.88 1.12
CA SER A 46 7.40 7.52 0.68
C SER A 46 8.86 7.47 0.20
N SER A 47 9.37 8.61 -0.23
CA SER A 47 10.77 8.83 -0.64
C SER A 47 11.32 10.09 0.05
N PRO A 48 11.80 9.99 1.31
CA PRO A 48 12.35 11.14 2.02
C PRO A 48 13.57 11.72 1.31
N LEU A 49 13.56 13.04 1.06
CA LEU A 49 14.69 13.76 0.45
C LEU A 49 15.98 13.59 1.26
N THR A 50 15.88 13.54 2.59
CA THR A 50 17.01 13.29 3.49
C THR A 50 17.74 11.99 3.19
N GLY A 51 17.00 10.90 2.96
CA GLY A 51 17.60 9.62 2.58
C GLY A 51 18.25 9.64 1.19
N PHE A 52 17.75 10.48 0.27
CA PHE A 52 18.42 10.70 -1.02
C PHE A 52 19.75 11.45 -0.84
N LEU A 53 19.78 12.50 -0.02
CA LEU A 53 20.98 13.28 0.25
C LEU A 53 22.06 12.47 1.00
N GLU A 54 21.67 11.64 1.96
CA GLU A 54 22.60 10.71 2.64
C GLU A 54 23.32 9.77 1.66
N ARG A 55 22.60 9.22 0.67
CA ARG A 55 23.19 8.37 -0.38
C ARG A 55 24.17 9.12 -1.28
N LEU A 56 23.95 10.42 -1.52
CA LEU A 56 24.89 11.24 -2.28
C LEU A 56 26.15 11.57 -1.46
N HIS A 57 26.00 11.86 -0.16
CA HIS A 57 27.15 12.10 0.72
C HIS A 57 28.00 10.84 0.94
N SER A 58 27.38 9.66 1.05
CA SER A 58 28.11 8.38 1.12
C SER A 58 28.73 7.96 -0.21
N SER A 59 28.29 8.54 -1.33
CA SER A 59 28.94 8.40 -2.64
C SER A 59 30.14 9.33 -2.84
N GLN A 60 30.42 10.26 -1.91
CA GLN A 60 31.57 11.18 -1.96
C GLN A 60 32.60 10.93 -0.85
N ALA A 61 32.55 9.79 -0.16
CA ALA A 61 33.64 9.34 0.69
C ALA A 61 34.75 8.72 -0.17
N ASP A 62 35.44 9.56 -0.94
CA ASP A 62 36.65 9.18 -1.68
C ASP A 62 37.82 9.14 -0.66
N PRO A 63 38.44 7.98 -0.37
CA PRO A 63 39.41 7.82 0.72
C PRO A 63 40.80 8.46 0.45
N ALA A 64 40.91 9.39 -0.51
CA ALA A 64 42.19 9.95 -0.94
C ALA A 64 42.52 11.35 -0.39
N VAL A 65 41.65 11.99 0.40
CA VAL A 65 41.90 13.32 0.98
C VAL A 65 41.86 13.27 2.50
N THR A 66 42.76 12.50 3.11
CA THR A 66 43.21 12.78 4.49
C THR A 66 44.62 12.20 4.69
N SER A 67 45.65 13.01 4.37
CA SER A 67 46.98 13.06 5.05
C SER A 67 47.98 13.86 4.21
N PRO A 68 48.94 14.54 4.86
CA PRO A 68 48.83 15.62 5.82
C PRO A 68 48.85 17.02 5.16
#